data_AF-A0A2D8XJ29-F1
#
_entry.id   AF-A0A2D8XJ29-F1
#
_cell.length_a   1.000
_cell.length_b   1.000
_cell.length_c   1.000
_cell.angle_alpha   90.00
_cell.angle_beta   90.00
_cell.angle_gamma   90.00
#
_symmetry.space_group_name_H-M   'P 1'
#
loop_
_entity.id
_entity.type
_entity.pdbx_description
1 polymer ?
#
loop_
_entity_poly.entity_id
_entity_poly.type
_entity_poly.pdbx_seq_one_letter_code
_entity_poly.pdbx_strand_id
1 'polypeptide(L)'
;MAVRKTAKGLALKRWFKEEWKTPKGKEGYSGSDRTFRPTKRISSKTPSTWGELSKSERARAAKEKREKGRVSRYKKPSKSRR
;
A
#
# COMPACT_ATOMS: atom_id res chain seq x y z
N MET A 1 -16.67 12.00 12.01
CA MET A 1 -17.53 11.29 11.03
C MET A 1 -17.82 9.89 11.53
N ALA A 2 -19.08 9.51 11.76
CA ALA A 2 -19.42 8.20 12.29
C ALA A 2 -19.44 7.14 11.16
N VAL A 3 -18.45 6.24 11.14
CA VAL A 3 -18.45 5.11 10.21
C VAL A 3 -19.46 4.05 10.68
N ARG A 4 -20.42 3.71 9.81
CA ARG A 4 -21.50 2.74 10.08
C ARG A 4 -20.94 1.39 10.56
N LYS A 5 -21.67 0.71 11.46
CA LYS A 5 -21.27 -0.59 12.05
C LYS A 5 -21.55 -1.76 11.08
N THR A 6 -20.87 -1.77 9.94
CA THR A 6 -20.96 -2.87 8.95
C THR A 6 -19.57 -3.45 8.69
N ALA A 7 -19.48 -4.62 8.06
CA ALA A 7 -18.19 -5.20 7.66
C ALA A 7 -17.36 -4.23 6.79
N LYS A 8 -18.02 -3.51 5.87
CA LYS A 8 -17.39 -2.46 5.05
C LYS A 8 -16.94 -1.27 5.91
N GLY A 9 -17.76 -0.87 6.90
CA GLY A 9 -17.39 0.18 7.85
C GLY A 9 -16.20 -0.19 8.73
N LEU A 10 -16.11 -1.44 9.20
CA LEU A 10 -14.94 -1.95 9.93
C LEU A 10 -13.69 -1.95 9.06
N ALA A 11 -13.81 -2.30 7.77
CA ALA A 11 -12.70 -2.23 6.82
C ALA A 11 -12.21 -0.79 6.62
N LEU A 12 -13.13 0.19 6.54
CA LEU A 12 -12.78 1.60 6.44
C LEU A 12 -12.14 2.13 7.74
N LYS A 13 -12.67 1.75 8.91
CA LYS A 13 -12.04 2.07 10.21
C LYS A 13 -10.62 1.50 10.30
N ARG A 14 -10.41 0.27 9.82
CA ARG A 14 -9.07 -0.31 9.71
C ARG A 14 -8.18 0.49 8.77
N TRP A 15 -8.68 0.87 7.59
CA TRP A 15 -7.93 1.68 6.62
C TRP A 15 -7.40 2.98 7.24
N PHE A 16 -8.22 3.68 8.04
CA PHE A 16 -7.76 4.86 8.79
C PHE A 16 -6.67 4.54 9.83
N LYS A 17 -6.77 3.39 10.52
CA LYS A 17 -5.76 2.96 11.52
C LYS A 17 -4.43 2.52 10.90
N GLU A 18 -4.44 2.11 9.63
CA GLU A 18 -3.25 1.63 8.92
C GLU A 18 -2.24 2.73 8.57
N GLU A 19 -2.67 4.00 8.61
CA GLU A 19 -1.85 5.19 8.37
C GLU A 19 -1.12 5.14 7.02
N TRP A 20 -1.69 5.80 6.00
CA TRP A 20 -1.23 5.68 4.63
C TRP A 20 -0.28 6.82 4.26
N LYS A 21 0.96 6.48 3.87
CA LYS A 21 2.00 7.44 3.52
C LYS A 21 2.70 7.10 2.21
N THR A 22 3.27 8.12 1.57
CA THR A 22 4.19 7.95 0.43
C THR A 22 5.50 7.29 0.87
N PRO A 23 6.36 6.82 -0.06
CA PRO A 23 7.69 6.30 0.30
C PRO A 23 8.53 7.29 1.12
N LYS A 24 8.31 8.60 0.92
CA LYS A 24 8.96 9.69 1.66
C LYS A 24 8.23 10.12 2.93
N GLY A 25 7.20 9.39 3.37
CA GLY A 25 6.49 9.65 4.62
C GLY A 25 5.42 10.75 4.56
N LYS A 26 5.04 11.21 3.38
CA LYS A 26 4.01 12.26 3.23
C LYS A 26 2.60 11.67 3.22
N GLU A 27 1.66 12.36 3.86
CA GLU A 27 0.25 11.96 3.97
C GLU A 27 -0.62 12.52 2.83
N GLY A 28 -0.21 13.65 2.26
CA GLY A 28 -0.90 14.30 1.14
C GLY A 28 -0.26 14.04 -0.22
N TYR A 29 -0.91 14.55 -1.26
CA TYR A 29 -0.42 14.54 -2.64
C TYR A 29 0.65 15.61 -2.90
N SER A 30 1.49 15.93 -1.91
CA SER A 30 2.51 16.95 -2.01
C SER A 30 3.82 16.39 -2.57
N GLY A 31 4.06 16.60 -3.87
CA GLY A 31 5.30 16.23 -4.56
C GLY A 31 5.11 15.18 -5.66
N SER A 32 6.21 14.52 -6.03
CA SER A 32 6.25 13.56 -7.16
C SER A 32 5.58 12.22 -6.88
N ASP A 33 5.46 11.85 -5.60
CA ASP A 33 5.09 10.49 -5.21
C ASP A 33 3.57 10.31 -5.23
N ARG A 34 3.09 9.52 -6.20
CA ARG A 34 1.65 9.25 -6.40
C ARG A 34 1.23 7.86 -5.94
N THR A 35 1.97 7.27 -5.00
CA THR A 35 1.69 5.94 -4.47
C THR A 35 1.75 5.93 -2.95
N PHE A 36 0.72 5.36 -2.33
CA PHE A 36 0.59 5.27 -0.88
C PHE A 36 0.55 3.81 -0.47
N ARG A 37 1.15 3.52 0.69
CA ARG A 37 1.10 2.20 1.34
C ARG A 37 0.90 2.43 2.84
N PRO A 38 0.35 1.46 3.57
CA PRO A 38 0.19 1.56 5.00
C PRO A 38 1.56 1.58 5.70
N THR A 39 1.69 2.33 6.78
CA THR A 39 2.86 2.30 7.67
C THR A 39 2.66 1.29 8.79
N LYS A 40 1.41 1.09 9.25
CA LYS A 40 1.06 0.16 10.32
C LYS A 40 0.32 -1.05 9.78
N ARG A 41 0.77 -2.25 10.18
CA ARG A 41 0.09 -3.50 9.87
C ARG A 41 -0.94 -3.81 10.94
N ILE A 42 -2.23 -3.64 10.62
CA ILE A 42 -3.33 -3.83 11.58
C ILE A 42 -3.92 -5.24 11.49
N SER A 43 -3.89 -5.87 10.32
CA SER A 43 -4.44 -7.21 10.12
C SER A 43 -3.72 -7.97 9.00
N SER A 44 -4.05 -9.24 8.81
CA SER A 44 -3.62 -10.03 7.64
C SER A 44 -4.12 -9.47 6.30
N LYS A 45 -5.20 -8.67 6.32
CA LYS A 45 -5.76 -7.98 5.15
C LYS A 45 -5.07 -6.64 4.86
N THR A 46 -4.17 -6.19 5.73
CA THR A 46 -3.38 -4.99 5.49
C THR A 46 -2.35 -5.30 4.40
N PRO A 47 -2.30 -4.53 3.31
CA PRO A 47 -1.30 -4.75 2.27
C PRO A 47 0.10 -4.45 2.82
N SER A 48 1.14 -4.94 2.15
CA SER A 48 2.49 -4.85 2.74
C SER A 48 2.92 -3.39 2.96
N THR A 49 3.72 -3.13 3.98
CA THR A 49 4.22 -1.76 4.23
C THR A 49 5.38 -1.42 3.28
N TRP A 50 5.85 -0.17 3.29
CA TRP A 50 7.07 0.19 2.57
C TRP A 50 8.31 -0.54 3.10
N GLY A 51 8.38 -0.80 4.41
CA GLY A 51 9.47 -1.54 5.04
C GLY A 51 9.49 -3.02 4.69
N GLU A 52 8.33 -3.63 4.45
CA GLU A 52 8.22 -5.03 4.01
C GLU A 52 8.54 -5.26 2.53
N LEU A 53 8.78 -4.19 1.77
CA LEU A 53 9.17 -4.27 0.36
C LEU A 53 10.67 -4.21 0.17
N SER A 54 11.17 -5.04 -0.74
CA SER A 54 12.54 -4.96 -1.23
C SER A 54 12.75 -3.78 -2.18
N LYS A 55 14.02 -3.39 -2.38
CA LYS A 55 14.39 -2.33 -3.33
C LYS A 55 13.95 -2.67 -4.77
N SER A 56 14.09 -3.92 -5.19
CA SER A 56 13.71 -4.39 -6.52
C SER A 56 12.20 -4.36 -6.74
N GLU A 57 11.40 -4.72 -5.73
CA GLU A 57 9.94 -4.61 -5.81
C GLU A 57 9.47 -3.16 -5.93
N ARG A 58 10.09 -2.24 -5.19
CA ARG A 58 9.81 -0.80 -5.29
C ARG A 58 10.17 -0.27 -6.68
N ALA A 59 11.34 -0.62 -7.20
CA ALA A 59 11.79 -0.19 -8.53
C ALA A 59 10.86 -0.70 -9.64
N ARG A 60 10.46 -1.98 -9.57
CA ARG A 60 9.51 -2.58 -10.51
C ARG A 60 8.14 -1.88 -10.46
N ALA A 61 7.63 -1.61 -9.26
CA ALA A 61 6.38 -0.90 -9.09
C ALA A 61 6.45 0.52 -9.67
N ALA A 62 7.57 1.23 -9.47
CA ALA A 62 7.79 2.55 -10.06
C ALA A 62 7.80 2.51 -11.60
N LYS A 63 8.48 1.52 -12.19
CA LYS A 63 8.48 1.28 -13.65
C LYS A 63 7.06 1.02 -14.17
N GLU A 64 6.34 0.09 -13.54
CA GLU A 64 4.98 -0.25 -13.95
C GLU A 64 4.01 0.94 -13.83
N LYS A 65 4.13 1.73 -12.75
CA LYS A 65 3.35 2.96 -12.57
C LYS A 65 3.61 3.98 -13.68
N ARG A 66 4.87 4.12 -14.11
CA ARG A 66 5.26 5.02 -15.19
C ARG A 66 4.68 4.58 -16.54
N GLU A 67 4.69 3.28 -16.81
CA GLU A 67 4.21 2.71 -18.08
C GLU A 67 2.68 2.64 -18.16
N LYS A 68 2.02 2.26 -17.06
CA LYS A 68 0.58 1.90 -17.06
C LYS A 68 -0.31 2.86 -16.27
N GLY A 69 0.27 3.86 -15.59
CA GLY A 69 -0.45 4.75 -14.67
C GLY A 69 -0.92 4.08 -13.37
N ARG A 70 -0.69 2.78 -13.17
CA ARG A 70 -1.07 2.01 -11.96
C ARG A 70 -0.06 0.89 -11.66
N VAL A 71 -0.05 0.43 -10.42
CA VAL A 71 0.74 -0.73 -9.98
C VAL A 71 -0.20 -1.91 -9.78
N SER A 72 0.09 -3.06 -10.39
CA SER A 72 -0.75 -4.26 -10.24
C SER A 72 -0.56 -4.91 -8.86
N ARG A 73 0.69 -5.21 -8.50
CA ARG A 73 1.06 -5.82 -7.23
C ARG A 73 2.48 -5.46 -6.85
N TYR A 74 2.71 -5.10 -5.59
CA TYR A 74 4.06 -4.81 -5.08
C TYR A 74 4.83 -6.08 -4.72
N LYS A 75 4.28 -6.91 -3.84
CA LYS A 75 4.90 -8.17 -3.41
C LYS A 75 4.51 -9.31 -4.35
N LYS A 76 5.47 -9.91 -5.05
CA LYS A 76 5.18 -11.11 -5.84
C LYS A 76 5.17 -12.33 -4.91
N PRO A 77 4.22 -13.26 -5.05
CA PRO A 77 4.37 -14.56 -4.39
C PRO A 77 5.67 -15.19 -4.89
N SER A 78 6.43 -15.82 -4.00
CA SER A 78 7.55 -16.65 -4.43
C SER A 78 7.00 -17.66 -5.43
N LYS A 79 7.60 -17.75 -6.62
CA LYS A 79 7.33 -18.89 -7.47
C LYS A 79 7.83 -20.10 -6.68
N SER A 80 6.93 -21.00 -6.31
CA SER A 80 7.33 -22.35 -5.92
C SER A 80 8.20 -22.85 -7.08
N ARG A 81 9.49 -23.06 -6.80
CA ARG A 81 10.34 -23.85 -7.69
C ARG A 81 9.75 -25.25 -7.59
N ARG A 82 8.91 -25.60 -8.57
CA ARG A 82 8.65 -27.00 -8.88
C ARG A 82 9.95 -27.61 -9.40
#